data_AF-A0AAN4RNF9-F1
#
_entry.id   AF-A0AAN4RNF9-F1
#
_cell.length_a   1.000
_cell.length_b   1.000
_cell.length_c   1.000
_cell.angle_alpha   90.00
_cell.angle_beta   90.00
_cell.angle_gamma   90.00
#
_symmetry.space_group_name_H-M   'P 1'
#
loop_
_entity.id
_entity.type
_entity.pdbx_description
1 polymer ?
#
loop_
_entity_poly.entity_id
_entity_poly.type
_entity_poly.pdbx_seq_one_letter_code
_entity_poly.pdbx_strand_id
1 'polypeptide(L)'
;MKIILNERHHAEQAIAHGKMDKKPTKTLICLAKYGLQQGKNAEDAYALLNQFMTKYYPDYNAVQWDTFLNRIIKQSQKYIKIREEASKSTLIEIDHVPVTHEELQKIKQLKSKRLEKLAFVLLVYSKINNRINENDTYWINNEWKEIYGDSQMAVSKKDQGLLVHKLIQLGYLKESQRVDSTNVQVLFAAEHGEVAFQLVRFDDFVLEYSRWKGENIKNCTVCGKRMLAKSNRMKYCKECKKAGISPIRKLL
;
A
#
# COMPACT_ATOMS: atom_id res chain seq x y z
N MET A 1 -3.78 -0.21 3.45
CA MET A 1 -3.53 -0.59 2.04
C MET A 1 -3.39 -2.10 1.90
N LYS A 2 -4.05 -2.72 0.91
CA LYS A 2 -4.07 -4.17 0.71
C LYS A 2 -3.01 -4.68 -0.27
N ILE A 3 -2.38 -3.81 -1.06
CA ILE A 3 -1.39 -4.17 -2.06
C ILE A 3 0.03 -4.25 -1.49
N ILE A 4 0.86 -5.14 -2.02
CA ILE A 4 2.31 -5.17 -1.78
C ILE A 4 2.96 -4.22 -2.78
N LEU A 5 3.58 -3.17 -2.29
CA LEU A 5 4.12 -2.09 -3.13
C LEU A 5 5.54 -2.36 -3.63
N ASN A 6 6.30 -3.21 -2.96
CA ASN A 6 7.57 -3.72 -3.49
C ASN A 6 7.52 -5.25 -3.51
N GLU A 7 7.10 -5.81 -4.64
CA GLU A 7 6.92 -7.24 -4.86
C GLU A 7 8.25 -8.00 -4.84
N ARG A 8 9.32 -7.41 -5.39
CA ARG A 8 10.67 -8.00 -5.40
C ARG A 8 11.20 -8.15 -3.97
N HIS A 9 11.26 -7.04 -3.24
CA HIS A 9 11.73 -7.05 -1.85
C HIS A 9 10.88 -8.00 -0.99
N HIS A 10 9.56 -8.03 -1.19
CA HIS A 10 8.69 -8.96 -0.46
C HIS A 10 9.00 -10.43 -0.79
N ALA A 11 9.22 -10.76 -2.07
CA ALA A 11 9.60 -12.11 -2.50
C ALA A 11 10.96 -12.53 -1.91
N GLU A 12 11.97 -11.66 -1.94
CA GLU A 12 13.29 -11.92 -1.36
C GLU A 12 13.21 -12.17 0.15
N GLN A 13 12.44 -11.34 0.87
CA GLN A 13 12.22 -11.52 2.32
C GLN A 13 11.44 -12.80 2.63
N ALA A 14 10.50 -13.19 1.78
CA ALA A 14 9.78 -14.44 1.92
C ALA A 14 10.73 -15.64 1.74
N ILE A 15 11.56 -15.64 0.68
CA ILE A 15 12.52 -16.72 0.42
C ILE A 15 13.53 -16.85 1.57
N ALA A 16 14.13 -15.73 1.98
CA ALA A 16 15.19 -15.71 2.98
C ALA A 16 14.69 -16.03 4.40
N HIS A 17 13.56 -15.45 4.81
CA HIS A 17 13.12 -15.43 6.21
C HIS A 17 11.75 -16.06 6.45
N GLY A 18 11.08 -16.58 5.42
CA GLY A 18 9.73 -17.13 5.55
C GLY A 18 8.65 -16.07 5.83
N LYS A 19 8.94 -14.79 5.55
CA LYS A 19 8.03 -13.69 5.86
C LYS A 19 6.75 -13.78 5.01
N MET A 20 5.61 -14.04 5.66
CA MET A 20 4.29 -14.03 5.00
C MET A 20 3.17 -13.68 5.97
N ASP A 21 2.04 -13.23 5.40
CA ASP A 21 0.79 -13.10 6.13
C ASP A 21 0.21 -14.49 6.48
N LYS A 22 -0.72 -14.55 7.45
CA LYS A 22 -1.47 -15.78 7.79
C LYS A 22 -2.08 -16.47 6.56
N LYS A 23 -2.51 -15.67 5.57
CA LYS A 23 -2.94 -16.17 4.27
C LYS A 23 -1.80 -15.99 3.27
N PRO A 24 -1.24 -17.07 2.68
CA PRO A 24 -0.02 -16.98 1.88
C PRO A 24 -0.25 -16.43 0.47
N THR A 25 -1.51 -16.24 0.06
CA THR A 25 -1.90 -15.89 -1.32
C THR A 25 -1.11 -14.73 -1.92
N LYS A 26 -0.94 -13.61 -1.20
CA LYS A 26 -0.21 -12.45 -1.74
C LYS A 26 1.28 -12.73 -1.89
N THR A 27 1.88 -13.41 -0.91
CA THR A 27 3.27 -13.85 -0.98
C THR A 27 3.49 -14.80 -2.15
N LEU A 28 2.59 -15.77 -2.35
CA LEU A 28 2.67 -16.71 -3.47
C LEU A 28 2.55 -16.02 -4.83
N ILE A 29 1.69 -15.00 -4.96
CA ILE A 29 1.63 -14.19 -6.18
C ILE A 29 2.95 -13.45 -6.43
N CYS A 30 3.55 -12.84 -5.39
CA CYS A 30 4.84 -12.17 -5.53
C CYS A 30 5.95 -13.15 -5.94
N LEU A 31 6.01 -14.33 -5.29
CA LEU A 31 6.99 -15.37 -5.59
C LEU A 31 6.82 -15.92 -7.01
N ALA A 32 5.58 -16.11 -7.46
CA ALA A 32 5.30 -16.59 -8.82
C ALA A 32 5.78 -15.58 -9.87
N LYS A 33 5.43 -14.30 -9.71
CA LYS A 33 5.91 -13.25 -10.62
C LYS A 33 7.43 -13.10 -10.59
N TYR A 34 8.02 -13.07 -9.39
CA TYR A 34 9.47 -12.98 -9.20
C TYR A 34 10.19 -14.14 -9.88
N GLY A 35 9.74 -15.38 -9.66
CA GLY A 35 10.31 -16.56 -10.31
C GLY A 35 10.26 -16.46 -11.83
N LEU A 36 9.09 -16.17 -12.40
CA LEU A 36 8.90 -16.05 -13.85
C LEU A 36 9.77 -14.93 -14.46
N GLN A 37 9.93 -13.80 -13.78
CA GLN A 37 10.81 -12.71 -14.24
C GLN A 37 12.29 -13.12 -14.29
N GLN A 38 12.72 -14.06 -13.44
CA GLN A 38 14.08 -14.60 -13.43
C GLN A 38 14.31 -15.66 -14.53
N GLY A 39 13.41 -15.75 -15.53
CA GLY A 39 13.51 -16.71 -16.64
C GLY A 39 13.06 -18.13 -16.29
N LYS A 40 12.48 -18.35 -15.11
CA LYS A 40 11.93 -19.65 -14.73
C LYS A 40 10.70 -19.98 -15.58
N ASN A 41 10.60 -21.23 -16.00
CA ASN A 41 9.38 -21.72 -16.64
C ASN A 41 8.27 -21.97 -15.59
N ALA A 42 7.09 -22.42 -16.03
CA ALA A 42 5.97 -22.68 -15.13
C ALA A 42 6.26 -23.78 -14.10
N GLU A 43 7.04 -24.79 -14.48
CA GLU A 43 7.41 -25.92 -13.60
C GLU A 43 8.39 -25.46 -12.52
N ASP A 44 9.39 -24.66 -12.88
CA ASP A 44 10.35 -24.06 -11.96
C ASP A 44 9.67 -23.08 -10.99
N ALA A 45 8.70 -22.30 -11.48
CA ALA A 45 7.88 -21.44 -10.65
C ALA A 45 7.03 -22.26 -9.66
N TYR A 46 6.45 -23.37 -10.13
CA TYR A 46 5.71 -24.30 -9.25
C TYR A 46 6.62 -24.88 -8.17
N ALA A 47 7.81 -25.38 -8.54
CA ALA A 47 8.78 -25.91 -7.60
C ALA A 47 9.17 -24.88 -6.53
N LEU A 48 9.38 -23.62 -6.91
CA LEU A 48 9.64 -22.53 -5.98
C LEU A 48 8.49 -22.34 -4.98
N LEU A 49 7.24 -22.27 -5.44
CA LEU A 49 6.09 -22.10 -4.57
C LEU A 49 5.88 -23.30 -3.63
N ASN A 50 6.02 -24.51 -4.16
CA ASN A 50 5.88 -25.76 -3.42
C ASN A 50 6.95 -25.88 -2.30
N GLN A 51 8.21 -25.59 -2.62
CA GLN A 51 9.30 -25.58 -1.63
C GLN A 51 9.07 -24.52 -0.55
N PHE A 52 8.66 -23.31 -0.93
CA PHE A 52 8.36 -22.25 0.03
C PHE A 52 7.23 -22.66 0.99
N MET A 53 6.13 -23.17 0.45
CA MET A 53 4.98 -23.60 1.25
C MET A 53 5.32 -24.78 2.18
N THR A 54 6.06 -25.77 1.66
CA THR A 54 6.53 -26.92 2.46
C THR A 54 7.39 -26.47 3.64
N LYS A 55 8.23 -25.45 3.44
CA LYS A 55 9.16 -24.98 4.48
C LYS A 55 8.49 -24.10 5.54
N TYR A 56 7.55 -23.23 5.14
CA TYR A 56 7.09 -22.14 6.01
C TYR A 56 5.59 -22.14 6.33
N TYR A 57 4.77 -22.99 5.68
CA TYR A 57 3.33 -23.05 5.91
C TYR A 57 2.93 -24.39 6.57
N PRO A 58 2.68 -24.42 7.90
CA PRO A 58 2.48 -25.66 8.64
C PRO A 58 1.35 -26.56 8.13
N ASP A 59 0.26 -25.97 7.63
CA ASP A 59 -0.93 -26.71 7.15
C ASP A 59 -0.84 -27.00 5.63
N TYR A 60 0.37 -27.04 5.07
CA TYR A 60 0.53 -27.25 3.64
C TYR A 60 0.32 -28.72 3.26
N ASN A 61 -0.51 -28.92 2.23
CA ASN A 61 -0.69 -30.21 1.58
C ASN A 61 -0.57 -30.03 0.06
N ALA A 62 0.47 -30.62 -0.55
CA ALA A 62 0.76 -30.41 -1.96
C ALA A 62 -0.42 -30.73 -2.89
N VAL A 63 -1.14 -31.84 -2.61
CA VAL A 63 -2.29 -32.27 -3.43
C VAL A 63 -3.45 -31.27 -3.33
N GLN A 64 -3.77 -30.80 -2.12
CA GLN A 64 -4.85 -29.83 -1.93
C GLN A 64 -4.55 -28.46 -2.54
N TRP A 65 -3.27 -28.08 -2.58
CA TRP A 65 -2.84 -26.77 -3.04
C TRP A 65 -2.40 -26.73 -4.51
N ASP A 66 -2.22 -27.88 -5.16
CA ASP A 66 -1.73 -27.99 -6.55
C ASP A 66 -2.50 -27.08 -7.52
N THR A 67 -3.83 -27.27 -7.59
CA THR A 67 -4.73 -26.49 -8.44
C THR A 67 -4.60 -24.98 -8.18
N PHE A 68 -4.41 -24.61 -6.91
CA PHE A 68 -4.29 -23.22 -6.50
C PHE A 68 -2.94 -22.61 -6.94
N LEU A 69 -1.83 -23.33 -6.76
CA LEU A 69 -0.50 -22.89 -7.19
C LEU A 69 -0.44 -22.73 -8.71
N ASN A 70 -0.92 -23.73 -9.45
CA ASN A 70 -1.02 -23.68 -10.91
C ASN A 70 -1.87 -22.50 -11.40
N ARG A 71 -2.98 -22.19 -10.71
CA ARG A 71 -3.79 -21.02 -11.02
C ARG A 71 -3.04 -19.70 -10.78
N ILE A 72 -2.30 -19.58 -9.69
CA ILE A 72 -1.48 -18.37 -9.41
C ILE A 72 -0.42 -18.17 -10.49
N ILE A 73 0.26 -19.25 -10.91
CA ILE A 73 1.29 -19.18 -11.95
C ILE A 73 0.68 -18.71 -13.27
N LYS A 74 -0.44 -19.31 -13.71
CA LYS A 74 -1.15 -18.89 -14.93
C LYS A 74 -1.60 -17.42 -14.87
N GLN A 75 -2.12 -16.97 -13.73
CA GLN A 75 -2.48 -15.56 -13.54
C GLN A 75 -1.26 -14.64 -13.61
N SER A 76 -0.13 -15.06 -13.04
CA SER A 76 1.12 -14.30 -13.04
C SER A 76 1.71 -14.21 -14.45
N GLN A 77 1.72 -15.30 -15.21
CA GLN A 77 2.12 -15.30 -16.62
C GLN A 77 1.26 -14.36 -17.47
N LYS A 78 -0.07 -14.42 -17.30
CA LYS A 78 -0.99 -13.50 -18.00
C LYS A 78 -0.71 -12.04 -17.63
N TYR A 79 -0.48 -11.75 -16.36
CA TYR A 79 -0.15 -10.41 -15.90
C TYR A 79 1.15 -9.89 -16.53
N ILE A 80 2.22 -10.70 -16.46
CA ILE A 80 3.54 -10.37 -17.02
C ILE A 80 3.40 -10.08 -18.52
N LYS A 81 2.77 -10.97 -19.28
CA LYS A 81 2.55 -10.81 -20.71
C LYS A 81 1.84 -9.48 -21.05
N ILE A 82 0.73 -9.18 -20.36
CA ILE A 82 -0.02 -7.92 -20.58
C ILE A 82 0.86 -6.69 -20.31
N ARG A 83 1.75 -6.76 -19.30
CA ARG A 83 2.64 -5.65 -18.96
C ARG A 83 3.77 -5.49 -19.96
N GLU A 84 4.39 -6.59 -20.39
CA GLU A 84 5.41 -6.58 -21.45
C GLU A 84 4.85 -6.02 -22.76
N GLU A 85 3.66 -6.45 -23.17
CA GLU A 85 2.95 -5.91 -24.35
C GLU A 85 2.70 -4.40 -24.24
N ALA A 86 2.45 -3.91 -23.02
CA ALA A 86 2.28 -2.49 -22.74
C ALA A 86 3.60 -1.74 -22.47
N SER A 87 4.77 -2.38 -22.63
CA SER A 87 6.09 -1.84 -22.28
C SER A 87 6.19 -1.34 -20.84
N LYS A 88 5.62 -2.12 -19.91
CA LYS A 88 5.53 -1.81 -18.49
C LYS A 88 6.31 -2.79 -17.63
N SER A 89 6.72 -2.34 -16.45
CA SER A 89 7.38 -3.15 -15.43
C SER A 89 6.54 -4.35 -15.00
N THR A 90 7.12 -5.54 -15.01
CA THR A 90 6.41 -6.81 -14.71
C THR A 90 6.28 -7.09 -13.23
N LEU A 91 7.07 -6.41 -12.39
CA LEU A 91 6.94 -6.33 -10.95
C LEU A 91 6.63 -4.90 -10.52
N ILE A 92 5.85 -4.77 -9.45
CA ILE A 92 5.63 -3.49 -8.78
C ILE A 92 6.75 -3.27 -7.76
N GLU A 93 7.53 -2.20 -7.95
CA GLU A 93 8.71 -1.89 -7.13
C GLU A 93 8.67 -0.41 -6.69
N ILE A 94 7.83 -0.14 -5.68
CA ILE A 94 7.61 1.19 -5.10
C ILE A 94 8.10 1.17 -3.65
N ASP A 95 9.29 1.72 -3.44
CA ASP A 95 9.89 1.87 -2.10
C ASP A 95 9.35 3.06 -1.33
N HIS A 96 9.06 4.14 -2.05
CA HIS A 96 8.57 5.38 -1.46
C HIS A 96 7.66 6.15 -2.40
N VAL A 97 6.81 6.98 -1.82
CA VAL A 97 5.99 7.96 -2.55
C VAL A 97 6.40 9.37 -2.12
N PRO A 98 6.93 10.21 -3.03
CA PRO A 98 7.23 11.59 -2.72
C PRO A 98 5.95 12.39 -2.56
N VAL A 99 5.89 13.19 -1.49
CA VAL A 99 4.81 14.15 -1.25
C VAL A 99 5.41 15.56 -1.23
N THR A 100 4.88 16.46 -2.04
CA THR A 100 5.42 17.81 -2.19
C THR A 100 4.83 18.79 -1.18
N HIS A 101 5.54 19.89 -0.93
CA HIS A 101 5.00 20.97 -0.10
C HIS A 101 3.74 21.58 -0.71
N GLU A 102 3.69 21.76 -2.03
CA GLU A 102 2.54 22.31 -2.73
C GLU A 102 1.27 21.48 -2.52
N GLU A 103 1.37 20.16 -2.67
CA GLU A 103 0.27 19.22 -2.42
C GLU A 103 -0.26 19.35 -1.00
N LEU A 104 0.64 19.41 -0.01
CA LEU A 104 0.28 19.53 1.40
C LEU A 104 -0.37 20.87 1.73
N GLN A 105 0.14 21.97 1.17
CA GLN A 105 -0.48 23.28 1.33
C GLN A 105 -1.86 23.33 0.68
N LYS A 106 -2.03 22.72 -0.51
CA LYS A 106 -3.32 22.61 -1.17
C LYS A 106 -4.32 21.86 -0.27
N ILE A 107 -3.94 20.70 0.25
CA ILE A 107 -4.79 19.94 1.18
C ILE A 107 -5.15 20.81 2.41
N LYS A 108 -4.19 21.52 3.01
CA LYS A 108 -4.41 22.37 4.19
C LYS A 108 -5.44 23.49 3.96
N GLN A 109 -5.64 23.96 2.73
CA GLN A 109 -6.64 24.97 2.39
C GLN A 109 -8.08 24.49 2.62
N LEU A 110 -8.33 23.18 2.71
CA LEU A 110 -9.65 22.62 3.01
C LEU A 110 -10.17 22.99 4.41
N LYS A 111 -9.28 23.36 5.35
CA LYS A 111 -9.60 23.79 6.73
C LYS A 111 -10.57 22.85 7.47
N SER A 112 -10.56 21.57 7.12
CA SER A 112 -11.44 20.54 7.68
C SER A 112 -10.64 19.27 7.87
N LYS A 113 -10.43 18.86 9.11
CA LYS A 113 -9.62 17.68 9.43
C LYS A 113 -10.10 16.42 8.71
N ARG A 114 -11.41 16.28 8.48
CA ARG A 114 -11.97 15.13 7.74
C ARG A 114 -11.65 15.19 6.24
N LEU A 115 -11.88 16.35 5.61
CA LEU A 115 -11.59 16.52 4.18
C LEU A 115 -10.08 16.45 3.91
N GLU A 116 -9.27 17.06 4.77
CA GLU A 116 -7.81 17.03 4.66
C GLU A 116 -7.26 15.60 4.72
N LYS A 117 -7.72 14.79 5.69
CA LYS A 117 -7.34 13.37 5.79
C LYS A 117 -7.74 12.58 4.55
N LEU A 118 -8.97 12.77 4.07
CA LEU A 118 -9.44 12.08 2.87
C LEU A 118 -8.63 12.49 1.63
N ALA A 119 -8.42 13.79 1.42
CA ALA A 119 -7.65 14.31 0.29
C ALA A 119 -6.20 13.79 0.32
N PHE A 120 -5.56 13.76 1.49
CA PHE A 120 -4.22 13.19 1.62
C PHE A 120 -4.17 11.69 1.31
N VAL A 121 -5.14 10.91 1.78
CA VAL A 121 -5.22 9.49 1.43
C VAL A 121 -5.39 9.31 -0.08
N LEU A 122 -6.31 10.06 -0.70
CA LEU A 122 -6.53 10.00 -2.15
C LEU A 122 -5.27 10.38 -2.92
N LEU A 123 -4.52 11.40 -2.50
CA LEU A 123 -3.23 11.76 -3.10
C LEU A 123 -2.23 10.60 -3.10
N VAL A 124 -2.09 9.90 -1.97
CA VAL A 124 -1.16 8.77 -1.88
C VAL A 124 -1.61 7.61 -2.80
N TYR A 125 -2.91 7.31 -2.80
CA TYR A 125 -3.47 6.28 -3.70
C TYR A 125 -3.28 6.64 -5.18
N SER A 126 -3.52 7.90 -5.58
CA SER A 126 -3.36 8.32 -6.96
C SER A 126 -1.91 8.26 -7.43
N LYS A 127 -0.95 8.68 -6.60
CA LYS A 127 0.48 8.56 -6.88
C LYS A 127 0.93 7.10 -7.01
N ILE A 128 0.45 6.22 -6.13
CA ILE A 128 0.72 4.77 -6.23
C ILE A 128 0.15 4.21 -7.52
N ASN A 129 -1.09 4.56 -7.87
CA ASN A 129 -1.71 4.08 -9.11
C ASN A 129 -0.97 4.59 -10.35
N ASN A 130 -0.47 5.83 -10.34
CA ASN A 130 0.38 6.34 -11.41
C ASN A 130 1.67 5.54 -11.55
N ARG A 131 2.36 5.26 -10.44
CA ARG A 131 3.57 4.44 -10.42
C ARG A 131 3.29 3.00 -10.87
N ILE A 132 2.18 2.40 -10.42
CA ILE A 132 1.77 1.06 -10.84
C ILE A 132 1.40 1.02 -12.31
N ASN A 133 0.72 2.05 -12.83
CA ASN A 133 0.23 2.03 -14.21
C ASN A 133 1.19 2.70 -15.20
N GLU A 134 2.31 3.24 -14.70
CA GLU A 134 3.33 3.97 -15.46
C GLU A 134 2.70 5.08 -16.31
N ASN A 135 1.88 5.91 -15.66
CA ASN A 135 1.25 7.09 -16.25
C ASN A 135 1.16 8.24 -15.22
N ASP A 136 0.66 9.39 -15.66
CA ASP A 136 0.57 10.65 -14.90
C ASP A 136 -0.89 11.12 -14.71
N THR A 137 -1.85 10.20 -14.77
CA THR A 137 -3.27 10.58 -14.84
C THR A 137 -3.91 10.84 -13.47
N TYR A 138 -3.35 10.28 -12.40
CA TYR A 138 -3.81 10.38 -11.01
C TYR A 138 -5.23 9.86 -10.76
N TRP A 139 -5.65 8.86 -11.55
CA TRP A 139 -6.91 8.17 -11.32
C TRP A 139 -6.83 7.16 -10.17
N ILE A 140 -7.91 7.13 -9.39
CA ILE A 140 -8.12 6.19 -8.31
C ILE A 140 -9.24 5.24 -8.71
N ASN A 141 -8.92 3.94 -8.70
CA ASN A 141 -9.85 2.85 -9.01
C ASN A 141 -9.99 1.85 -7.84
N ASN A 142 -9.43 2.18 -6.68
CA ASN A 142 -9.47 1.35 -5.48
C ASN A 142 -10.86 1.42 -4.80
N GLU A 143 -11.22 0.37 -4.08
CA GLU A 143 -12.47 0.33 -3.31
C GLU A 143 -12.51 1.43 -2.25
N TRP A 144 -13.62 2.16 -2.16
CA TRP A 144 -13.84 3.18 -1.12
C TRP A 144 -13.66 2.63 0.30
N LYS A 145 -14.05 1.37 0.54
CA LYS A 145 -13.83 0.72 1.84
C LYS A 145 -12.35 0.67 2.23
N GLU A 146 -11.46 0.47 1.26
CA GLU A 146 -10.02 0.44 1.48
C GLU A 146 -9.47 1.84 1.74
N ILE A 147 -9.84 2.80 0.90
CA ILE A 147 -9.46 4.23 1.02
C ILE A 147 -9.87 4.77 2.39
N TYR A 148 -11.13 4.57 2.80
CA TYR A 148 -11.61 5.04 4.10
C TYR A 148 -10.96 4.29 5.28
N GLY A 149 -10.61 3.02 5.11
CA GLY A 149 -9.84 2.26 6.09
C GLY A 149 -8.50 2.92 6.42
N ASP A 150 -7.80 3.43 5.41
CA ASP A 150 -6.50 4.10 5.57
C ASP A 150 -6.60 5.55 6.05
N SER A 151 -7.80 6.15 6.01
CA SER A 151 -8.04 7.52 6.51
C SER A 151 -8.05 7.64 8.05
N GLN A 152 -8.15 6.51 8.76
CA GLN A 152 -8.36 6.47 10.22
C GLN A 152 -9.51 7.38 10.67
N MET A 153 -10.60 7.41 9.91
CA MET A 153 -11.82 8.13 10.26
C MET A 153 -12.97 7.15 10.46
N ALA A 154 -13.74 7.33 11.53
CA ALA A 154 -15.01 6.66 11.70
C ALA A 154 -16.09 7.48 10.97
N VAL A 155 -16.45 7.06 9.76
CA VAL A 155 -17.39 7.78 8.87
C VAL A 155 -18.44 6.82 8.36
N SER A 156 -19.72 7.20 8.46
CA SER A 156 -20.84 6.42 7.93
C SER A 156 -20.79 6.35 6.40
N LYS A 157 -21.38 5.33 5.76
CA LYS A 157 -21.40 5.23 4.29
C LYS A 157 -22.01 6.47 3.62
N LYS A 158 -23.04 7.06 4.22
CA LYS A 158 -23.66 8.30 3.72
C LYS A 158 -22.67 9.45 3.75
N ASP A 159 -21.99 9.65 4.89
CA ASP A 159 -21.01 10.73 5.04
C ASP A 159 -19.78 10.53 4.16
N GLN A 160 -19.42 9.27 3.85
CA GLN A 160 -18.35 8.96 2.90
C GLN A 160 -18.65 9.55 1.51
N GLY A 161 -19.87 9.37 1.00
CA GLY A 161 -20.30 9.97 -0.25
C GLY A 161 -20.27 11.50 -0.20
N LEU A 162 -20.75 12.08 0.90
CA LEU A 162 -20.78 13.54 1.09
C LEU A 162 -19.38 14.18 1.10
N LEU A 163 -18.39 13.53 1.74
CA LEU A 163 -17.01 14.04 1.77
C LEU A 163 -16.38 14.03 0.37
N VAL A 164 -16.58 12.96 -0.40
CA VAL A 164 -16.09 12.86 -1.79
C VAL A 164 -16.74 13.92 -2.66
N HIS A 165 -18.07 14.02 -2.61
CA HIS A 165 -18.81 15.05 -3.34
C HIS A 165 -18.35 16.46 -2.97
N LYS A 166 -18.05 16.73 -1.69
CA LYS A 166 -17.53 18.02 -1.26
C LYS A 166 -16.15 18.32 -1.86
N LEU A 167 -15.26 17.34 -1.96
CA LEU A 167 -13.96 17.50 -2.62
C LEU A 167 -14.11 17.77 -4.13
N ILE A 168 -15.08 17.13 -4.79
CA ILE A 168 -15.42 17.40 -6.20
C ILE A 168 -15.88 18.84 -6.36
N GLN A 169 -16.86 19.29 -5.56
CA GLN A 169 -17.37 20.66 -5.60
C GLN A 169 -16.28 21.73 -5.35
N LEU A 170 -15.28 21.40 -4.54
CA LEU A 170 -14.15 22.29 -4.25
C LEU A 170 -13.04 22.23 -5.31
N GLY A 171 -13.18 21.43 -6.36
CA GLY A 171 -12.21 21.30 -7.45
C GLY A 171 -10.96 20.49 -7.09
N TYR A 172 -11.01 19.67 -6.04
CA TYR A 172 -9.89 18.79 -5.66
C TYR A 172 -9.93 17.45 -6.42
N LEU A 173 -11.13 17.03 -6.81
CA LEU A 173 -11.39 15.78 -7.51
C LEU A 173 -12.22 16.02 -8.76
N LYS A 174 -12.05 15.13 -9.74
CA LYS A 174 -12.94 14.99 -10.89
C LYS A 174 -13.50 13.57 -10.92
N GLU A 175 -14.80 13.43 -11.14
CA GLU A 175 -15.45 12.13 -11.29
C GLU A 175 -15.32 11.59 -12.72
N SER A 176 -15.38 10.27 -12.85
CA SER A 176 -15.44 9.59 -14.15
C SER A 176 -16.79 9.85 -14.83
N GLN A 177 -16.77 10.14 -16.14
CA GLN A 177 -17.99 10.31 -16.94
C GLN A 177 -18.68 8.99 -17.31
N ARG A 178 -18.01 7.86 -17.12
CA ARG A 178 -18.60 6.53 -17.37
C ARG A 178 -19.70 6.25 -16.35
N VAL A 179 -20.92 6.04 -16.86
CA VAL A 179 -22.07 5.53 -16.11
C VAL A 179 -21.64 4.23 -15.41
N ASP A 180 -21.77 4.15 -14.09
CA ASP A 180 -21.33 3.07 -13.18
C ASP A 180 -19.86 3.07 -12.70
N SER A 181 -19.07 4.09 -13.05
CA SER A 181 -17.73 4.24 -12.49
C SER A 181 -17.75 5.09 -11.22
N THR A 182 -17.14 4.58 -10.16
CA THR A 182 -16.89 5.34 -8.91
C THR A 182 -15.47 5.89 -8.84
N ASN A 183 -14.75 5.84 -9.96
CA ASN A 183 -13.37 6.30 -10.06
C ASN A 183 -13.33 7.83 -10.00
N VAL A 184 -12.30 8.33 -9.34
CA VAL A 184 -12.03 9.77 -9.21
C VAL A 184 -10.59 10.09 -9.60
N GLN A 185 -10.38 11.25 -10.18
CA GLN A 185 -9.09 11.81 -10.51
C GLN A 185 -8.70 12.84 -9.47
N VAL A 186 -7.45 12.79 -8.98
CA VAL A 186 -6.90 13.82 -8.08
C VAL A 186 -6.32 14.96 -8.91
N LEU A 187 -6.88 16.17 -8.77
CA LEU A 187 -6.53 17.32 -9.63
C LEU A 187 -5.38 18.18 -9.09
N PHE A 188 -4.92 17.91 -7.87
CA PHE A 188 -3.87 18.69 -7.21
C PHE A 188 -2.57 17.93 -7.00
N ALA A 189 -2.48 16.71 -7.52
CA ALA A 189 -1.27 15.91 -7.47
C ALA A 189 -0.28 16.39 -8.53
N ALA A 190 1.01 16.42 -8.20
CA ALA A 190 2.07 16.80 -9.11
C ALA A 190 3.22 15.77 -9.08
N GLU A 191 3.84 15.52 -10.23
CA GLU A 191 5.01 14.62 -10.32
C GLU A 191 6.28 15.33 -9.87
N HIS A 192 6.32 16.65 -10.07
CA HIS A 192 7.46 17.50 -9.76
C HIS A 192 7.09 18.53 -8.69
N GLY A 193 8.10 18.93 -7.92
CA GLY A 193 7.96 19.94 -6.87
C GLY A 193 8.93 19.70 -5.73
N GLU A 194 9.01 20.66 -4.83
CA GLU A 194 9.83 20.53 -3.62
C GLU A 194 9.24 19.44 -2.71
N VAL A 195 9.98 18.36 -2.53
CA VAL A 195 9.56 17.21 -1.73
C VAL A 195 9.61 17.57 -0.24
N ALA A 196 8.45 17.51 0.42
CA ALA A 196 8.34 17.72 1.86
C ALA A 196 8.79 16.48 2.65
N PHE A 197 8.42 15.28 2.18
CA PHE A 197 8.88 14.01 2.74
C PHE A 197 8.66 12.86 1.77
N GLN A 198 9.41 11.77 2.01
CA GLN A 198 9.25 10.50 1.31
C GLN A 198 8.43 9.53 2.17
N LEU A 199 7.29 9.07 1.66
CA LEU A 199 6.46 8.09 2.36
C LEU A 199 6.97 6.68 2.08
N VAL A 200 7.69 6.09 3.04
CA VAL A 200 8.28 4.73 2.96
C VAL A 200 7.44 3.65 3.66
N ARG A 201 6.47 4.06 4.49
CA ARG A 201 5.61 3.17 5.26
C ARG A 201 4.15 3.51 5.00
N PHE A 202 3.40 2.51 4.53
CA PHE A 202 2.02 2.65 4.09
C PHE A 202 1.01 2.10 5.12
N ASP A 203 1.50 1.68 6.29
CA ASP A 203 0.68 1.47 7.47
C ASP A 203 0.44 2.80 8.20
N ASP A 204 -0.83 3.12 8.47
CA ASP A 204 -1.24 4.34 9.18
C ASP A 204 -0.65 5.64 8.58
N PHE A 205 -0.45 5.66 7.25
CA PHE A 205 0.29 6.73 6.57
C PHE A 205 -0.41 8.09 6.63
N VAL A 206 -1.73 8.13 6.82
CA VAL A 206 -2.47 9.38 7.05
C VAL A 206 -1.95 10.17 8.26
N LEU A 207 -1.29 9.49 9.21
CA LEU A 207 -0.63 10.16 10.34
C LEU A 207 0.60 10.97 9.90
N GLU A 208 1.20 10.70 8.74
CA GLU A 208 2.33 11.48 8.21
C GLU A 208 1.90 12.91 7.87
N TYR A 209 0.70 13.07 7.30
CA TYR A 209 0.09 14.38 7.11
C TYR A 209 -0.18 15.09 8.45
N SER A 210 -0.68 14.35 9.44
CA SER A 210 -0.93 14.90 10.78
C SER A 210 0.37 15.36 11.45
N ARG A 211 1.45 14.58 11.28
CA ARG A 211 2.81 14.92 11.74
C ARG A 211 3.32 16.18 11.07
N TRP A 212 3.15 16.29 9.75
CA TRP A 212 3.54 17.48 9.00
C TRP A 212 2.78 18.74 9.44
N LYS A 213 1.50 18.61 9.83
CA LYS A 213 0.71 19.70 10.44
C LYS A 213 1.15 20.08 11.88
N GLY A 214 2.11 19.36 12.46
CA GLY A 214 2.59 19.60 13.83
C GLY A 214 1.85 18.81 14.91
N GLU A 215 1.01 17.81 14.57
CA GLU A 215 0.46 16.90 15.58
C GLU A 215 1.57 16.01 16.17
N ASN A 216 1.46 15.67 17.45
CA ASN A 216 2.45 14.85 18.15
C ASN A 216 2.36 13.37 17.73
N ILE A 217 2.84 13.08 16.52
CA ILE A 217 2.93 11.72 15.98
C ILE A 217 4.33 11.18 16.22
N LYS A 218 4.41 9.96 16.76
CA LYS A 218 5.67 9.25 17.02
C LYS A 218 5.65 7.87 16.41
N ASN A 219 6.84 7.32 16.21
CA ASN A 219 7.02 5.92 15.82
C ASN A 219 7.25 5.09 17.09
N CYS A 220 6.59 3.94 17.17
CA CYS A 220 6.89 2.95 18.19
C CYS A 220 8.35 2.52 18.06
N THR A 221 9.11 2.58 19.15
CA THR A 221 10.54 2.20 19.15
C THR A 221 10.80 0.72 18.91
N VAL A 222 9.78 -0.14 19.06
CA VAL A 222 9.87 -1.59 18.86
C VAL A 222 9.48 -1.98 17.43
N CYS A 223 8.27 -1.63 17.00
CA CYS A 223 7.73 -2.05 15.69
C CYS A 223 7.74 -0.95 14.61
N GLY A 224 8.14 0.27 14.97
CA GLY A 224 8.13 1.43 14.09
C GLY A 224 6.74 1.98 13.71
N LYS A 225 5.64 1.35 14.17
CA LYS A 225 4.27 1.78 13.87
C LYS A 225 4.03 3.23 14.30
N ARG A 226 3.40 4.02 13.44
CA ARG A 226 3.02 5.41 13.74
C ARG A 226 1.85 5.48 14.70
N MET A 227 1.91 6.44 15.60
CA MET A 227 0.92 6.58 16.65
C MET A 227 0.83 8.01 17.15
N LEU A 228 -0.39 8.44 17.45
CA LEU A 228 -0.65 9.68 18.17
C LEU A 228 -0.13 9.54 19.61
N ALA A 229 0.87 10.34 19.96
CA ALA A 229 1.46 10.35 21.29
C ALA A 229 0.67 11.26 22.23
N LYS A 230 0.24 10.71 23.36
CA LYS A 230 -0.42 11.49 24.43
C LYS A 230 0.55 12.34 25.23
N SER A 231 1.85 12.03 25.17
CA SER A 231 2.89 12.78 25.84
C SER A 231 4.23 12.58 25.12
N ASN A 232 5.17 13.50 25.35
CA ASN A 232 6.50 13.41 24.79
C ASN A 232 7.29 12.18 25.29
N ARG A 233 6.88 11.58 26.41
CA ARG A 233 7.52 10.39 26.98
C ARG A 233 7.04 9.07 26.38
N MET A 234 5.98 9.08 25.57
CA MET A 234 5.42 7.86 24.99
C MET A 234 6.37 7.26 23.92
N LYS A 235 6.84 6.03 24.13
CA LYS A 235 7.81 5.33 23.25
C LYS A 235 7.26 4.12 22.51
N TYR A 236 6.12 3.57 22.95
CA TYR A 236 5.60 2.28 22.48
C TYR A 236 4.14 2.38 22.09
N CYS A 237 3.74 1.66 21.04
CA CYS A 237 2.33 1.50 20.69
C CYS A 237 1.62 0.62 21.72
N LYS A 238 0.28 0.63 21.71
CA LYS A 238 -0.54 -0.13 22.66
C LYS A 238 -0.23 -1.63 22.62
N GLU A 239 0.01 -2.17 21.43
CA GLU A 239 0.32 -3.59 21.21
C GLU A 239 1.69 -3.97 21.81
N CYS A 240 2.77 -3.26 21.45
CA CYS A 240 4.11 -3.51 22.00
C CYS A 240 4.17 -3.29 23.51
N LYS A 241 3.43 -2.30 24.04
CA LYS A 241 3.33 -2.08 25.49
C LYS A 241 2.68 -3.27 26.20
N LYS A 242 1.62 -3.86 25.61
CA LYS A 242 0.94 -5.04 26.17
C LYS A 242 1.80 -6.30 26.07
N ALA A 243 2.55 -6.45 24.98
CA ALA A 243 3.40 -7.61 24.75
C ALA A 243 4.66 -7.64 25.65
N GLY A 244 4.91 -6.60 26.46
CA GLY A 244 6.10 -6.53 27.32
C GLY A 244 7.42 -6.44 26.56
N ILE A 245 7.39 -6.15 25.25
CA ILE A 245 8.58 -6.14 24.41
C ILE A 245 9.37 -4.86 24.71
N SER A 246 10.45 -5.00 25.47
CA SER A 246 11.51 -4.00 25.55
C SER A 246 12.31 -4.02 24.23
N PRO A 247 12.82 -2.88 23.73
CA PRO A 247 13.63 -2.88 22.52
C PRO A 247 14.77 -3.89 22.67
N ILE A 248 14.86 -4.83 21.72
CA ILE A 248 16.03 -5.68 21.55
C ILE A 248 17.22 -4.73 21.50
N ARG A 249 18.12 -4.82 22.49
CA ARG A 249 19.41 -4.12 22.44
C ARG A 249 19.98 -4.41 21.06
N LYS A 250 20.17 -3.38 20.22
CA LYS A 250 21.00 -3.50 19.03
C LYS A 250 22.31 -4.13 19.51
N LEU A 251 22.52 -5.40 19.15
CA LEU A 251 23.86 -5.96 19.15
C LEU A 251 24.58 -5.19 18.04
N LEU A 252 25.52 -4.35 18.47
CA LEU A 252 26.54 -3.74 17.64
C LEU A 252 27.35 -4.83 16.93
#